data_AF-B6AEZ1-F1
#
_entry.id   AF-B6AEZ1-F1
#
_cell.length_a   1.000
_cell.length_b   1.000
_cell.length_c   1.000
_cell.angle_alpha   90.00
_cell.angle_beta   90.00
_cell.angle_gamma   90.00
#
_symmetry.space_group_name_H-M   'P 1'
#
loop_
_entity.id
_entity.type
_entity.pdbx_description
1 polymer ?
#
loop_
_entity_poly.entity_id
_entity_poly.type
_entity_poly.pdbx_seq_one_letter_code
_entity_poly.pdbx_strand_id
1 'polypeptide(L)'
;MVNLPAFLLERSNPIGYIFQGVQELTLDSIRLVRRCTKPDAKEFRNVAYACTIGFFLMGFIGYSVKLVFIPINNIIMGGQGT
;
A
#
# COMPACT_ATOMS: atom_id res chain seq x y z
N MET A 1 -0.22 -14.16 24.03
CA MET A 1 -0.16 -15.63 23.95
C MET A 1 -1.59 -16.09 24.10
N VAL A 2 -2.28 -16.28 22.97
CA VAL A 2 -3.74 -16.48 22.93
C VAL A 2 -4.04 -17.86 23.52
N ASN A 3 -4.93 -17.93 24.51
CA ASN A 3 -5.49 -19.18 25.01
C ASN A 3 -6.42 -19.74 23.92
N LEU A 4 -5.86 -20.59 23.07
CA LEU A 4 -6.63 -21.25 22.03
C LEU A 4 -7.34 -22.47 22.64
N PRO A 5 -8.66 -22.62 22.46
CA PRO A 5 -9.38 -23.79 22.96
C PRO A 5 -8.79 -25.06 22.32
N ALA A 6 -8.59 -26.10 23.14
CA ALA A 6 -7.98 -27.37 22.76
C ALA A 6 -8.64 -28.05 21.54
N PHE A 7 -9.89 -27.70 21.23
CA PHE A 7 -10.63 -28.17 20.06
C PHE A 7 -10.00 -27.78 18.70
N LEU A 8 -9.27 -26.65 18.61
CA LEU A 8 -8.58 -26.26 17.37
C LEU A 8 -7.18 -26.87 17.23
N LEU A 9 -6.68 -27.56 18.26
CA LEU A 9 -5.44 -28.33 18.24
C LEU A 9 -5.67 -29.81 17.83
N GLU A 10 -6.92 -30.18 17.51
CA GLU A 10 -7.26 -31.53 17.06
C GLU A 10 -7.06 -31.61 15.53
N ARG A 11 -5.99 -32.29 15.09
CA ARG A 11 -5.56 -32.44 13.67
C ARG A 11 -6.58 -33.12 12.74
N SER A 12 -7.68 -33.65 13.27
CA SER A 12 -8.72 -34.37 12.52
C SER A 12 -9.82 -33.45 11.94
N ASN A 13 -9.93 -32.19 12.38
CA ASN A 13 -10.89 -31.24 11.83
C ASN A 13 -10.27 -30.34 10.74
N PRO A 14 -10.90 -30.19 9.57
CA PRO A 14 -10.37 -29.35 8.48
C PRO A 14 -10.20 -27.88 8.92
N ILE A 15 -11.05 -27.40 9.83
CA ILE A 15 -10.99 -26.04 10.38
C ILE A 15 -9.78 -25.88 11.33
N GLY A 16 -9.45 -26.92 12.12
CA GLY A 16 -8.30 -26.91 13.04
C GLY A 16 -6.96 -26.87 12.30
N TYR A 17 -6.82 -27.63 11.20
CA TYR A 17 -5.61 -27.63 10.37
C TYR A 17 -5.30 -26.25 9.79
N ILE A 18 -6.32 -25.57 9.24
CA ILE A 18 -6.16 -24.23 8.67
C ILE A 18 -5.81 -23.22 9.77
N PHE A 19 -6.49 -23.29 10.92
CA PHE A 19 -6.24 -22.36 12.02
C PHE A 19 -4.83 -22.51 12.60
N GLN A 20 -4.36 -23.75 12.79
CA GLN A 20 -2.99 -24.04 13.21
C GLN A 20 -1.95 -23.49 12.20
N GLY A 21 -2.20 -23.69 10.90
CA GLY A 21 -1.32 -23.17 9.84
C GLY A 21 -1.22 -21.65 9.82
N VAL A 22 -2.34 -20.94 10.02
CA VAL A 22 -2.35 -19.47 10.14
C VAL A 22 -1.57 -19.00 11.38
N GLN A 23 -1.69 -19.74 12.49
CA GLN A 23 -0.96 -19.42 13.71
C GLN A 23 0.56 -19.56 13.51
N GLU A 24 1.02 -20.66 12.92
CA GLU A 24 2.44 -20.87 12.62
C GLU A 24 2.96 -19.81 11.64
N LEU A 25 2.21 -19.51 10.57
CA LEU A 25 2.57 -18.48 9.59
C LEU A 25 2.66 -17.09 10.22
N THR A 26 1.78 -16.77 11.18
CA THR A 26 1.84 -15.49 11.90
C THR A 26 3.10 -15.41 12.76
N LEU A 27 3.47 -16.49 13.47
CA LEU A 27 4.68 -16.54 14.27
C LEU A 27 5.94 -16.40 13.41
N ASP A 28 5.98 -17.10 12.27
CA ASP A 28 7.11 -17.04 11.33
C ASP A 28 7.21 -15.67 10.63
N SER A 29 6.08 -15.04 10.31
CA SER A 29 6.06 -13.67 9.77
C SER A 29 6.66 -12.67 10.75
N ILE A 30 6.35 -12.79 12.04
CA ILE A 30 6.93 -11.93 13.09
C ILE A 30 8.44 -12.17 13.22
N ARG A 31 8.89 -13.44 13.17
CA ARG A 31 10.33 -13.77 13.18
C ARG A 31 11.06 -13.17 11.98
N LEU A 32 10.46 -13.25 10.80
CA LEU A 32 11.02 -12.70 9.57
C LEU A 32 11.18 -11.18 9.65
N VAL A 33 10.12 -10.46 10.03
CA VAL A 33 10.15 -8.98 10.15
C VAL A 33 11.16 -8.51 11.19
N ARG A 34 11.38 -9.29 12.25
CA ARG A 34 12.44 -9.02 13.25
C ARG A 34 13.85 -9.27 12.72
N ARG A 35 14.02 -10.14 11.73
CA ARG A 35 15.30 -10.44 11.06
C ARG A 35 15.66 -9.41 10.00
N CYS A 36 14.66 -8.74 9.42
CA CYS A 36 14.88 -7.70 8.41
C CYS A 36 15.63 -6.49 9.00
N THR A 37 16.61 -5.98 8.25
CA THR A 37 17.27 -4.71 8.55
C THR A 37 16.25 -3.58 8.44
N LYS A 38 15.92 -2.95 9.57
CA LYS A 38 15.02 -1.79 9.58
C LYS A 38 15.80 -0.60 9.04
N PRO A 39 15.24 0.15 8.07
CA PRO A 39 15.90 1.34 7.55
C PRO A 39 16.12 2.34 8.68
N ASP A 40 17.29 2.95 8.70
CA ASP A 40 17.61 3.96 9.71
C ASP A 40 16.83 5.26 9.45
N ALA A 41 16.68 6.11 10.49
CA ALA A 41 15.97 7.38 10.39
C ALA A 41 16.52 8.29 9.27
N LYS A 42 17.83 8.23 9.00
CA LYS A 42 18.46 8.98 7.91
C LYS A 42 18.07 8.45 6.52
N GLU A 43 18.05 7.13 6.34
CA GLU A 43 17.69 6.49 5.08
C GLU A 43 16.22 6.74 4.74
N PHE A 44 15.35 6.64 5.75
CA PHE A 44 13.92 6.92 5.58
C PHE A 44 13.68 8.37 5.14
N ARG A 45 14.38 9.35 5.72
CA ARG A 45 14.28 10.76 5.31
C ARG A 45 14.74 10.98 3.87
N ASN A 46 15.81 10.34 3.44
CA ASN A 46 16.29 10.46 2.06
C ASN A 46 15.28 9.91 1.05
N VAL A 47 14.70 8.73 1.32
CA VAL A 47 13.66 8.14 0.47
C VAL A 47 12.39 9.00 0.48
N ALA A 48 11.97 9.48 1.65
CA ALA A 48 10.80 10.36 1.78
C ALA A 48 10.98 11.66 0.99
N TYR A 49 12.19 12.25 1.02
CA TYR A 49 12.50 13.47 0.26
C TYR A 49 12.42 13.24 -1.25
N ALA A 50 13.05 12.16 -1.74
CA ALA A 50 12.98 11.77 -3.14
C ALA A 50 11.54 11.50 -3.60
N CYS A 51 10.76 10.78 -2.79
CA CYS A 51 9.36 10.48 -3.08
C CYS A 51 8.49 11.75 -3.10
N THR A 52 8.72 12.67 -2.16
CA THR A 52 8.01 13.96 -2.09
C THR A 52 8.24 14.76 -3.37
N ILE A 53 9.49 14.89 -3.83
CA ILE A 53 9.80 15.59 -5.09
C ILE A 53 9.09 14.94 -6.29
N GLY A 54 9.14 13.60 -6.38
CA GLY A 54 8.47 12.85 -7.44
C GLY A 54 6.96 13.06 -7.44
N PHE A 55 6.33 13.02 -6.26
CA PHE A 55 4.89 13.26 -6.10
C PHE A 55 4.51 14.69 -6.52
N PHE A 56 5.31 15.69 -6.12
CA PHE A 56 5.07 17.07 -6.51
C PHE A 56 5.20 17.30 -8.02
N LEU A 57 6.22 16.72 -8.67
CA LEU A 57 6.39 16.82 -10.12
C LEU A 57 5.23 16.16 -10.87
N MET A 58 4.85 14.93 -10.50
CA MET A 58 3.75 14.21 -11.15
C MET A 58 2.41 14.93 -10.94
N GLY A 59 2.17 15.45 -9.74
CA GLY A 59 0.98 16.24 -9.43
C GLY A 59 0.94 17.56 -10.20
N PHE A 60 2.07 18.28 -10.28
CA PHE A 60 2.15 19.56 -10.98
C PHE A 60 1.96 19.43 -12.49
N ILE A 61 2.56 18.39 -13.10
CA ILE A 61 2.37 18.11 -14.53
C ILE A 61 0.89 17.81 -14.80
N GLY A 62 0.26 16.94 -14.01
CA GLY A 62 -1.17 16.62 -14.17
C GLY A 62 -2.09 17.82 -14.00
N TYR A 63 -1.81 18.70 -13.03
CA TYR A 63 -2.57 19.92 -12.81
C TYR A 63 -2.42 20.92 -13.97
N SER A 64 -1.19 21.14 -14.43
CA SER A 64 -0.91 22.07 -15.54
C SER A 64 -1.58 21.61 -16.83
N VAL A 65 -1.48 20.32 -17.15
CA VAL A 65 -2.13 19.72 -18.32
C VAL A 65 -3.64 19.87 -18.24
N LYS A 66 -4.25 19.59 -17.08
CA LYS A 66 -5.69 19.73 -16.89
C LYS A 66 -6.15 21.19 -16.98
N LEU A 67 -5.38 22.14 -16.44
CA LEU A 67 -5.67 23.57 -16.55
C LEU A 67 -5.68 24.06 -18.00
N VAL A 68 -4.78 23.58 -18.84
CA VAL A 68 -4.72 23.98 -20.26
C VAL A 68 -5.88 23.36 -21.05
N PHE A 69 -6.28 22.13 -20.73
CA PHE A 69 -7.36 21.47 -21.46
C PHE A 69 -8.76 22.00 -21.16
N ILE A 70 -9.03 22.57 -19.97
CA ILE A 70 -10.34 23.16 -19.63
C ILE A 70 -10.75 24.31 -20.58
N PRO A 71 -9.95 25.37 -20.80
CA PRO A 71 -10.30 26.44 -21.71
C PRO A 71 -10.30 25.97 -23.17
N ILE A 72 -9.37 25.08 -23.56
CA ILE A 72 -9.35 24.52 -24.93
C ILE A 72 -10.65 23.78 -25.23
N ASN A 73 -11.11 22.92 -24.32
CA ASN A 73 -12.35 22.19 -24.50
C ASN A 73 -13.56 23.14 -24.50
N ASN A 74 -13.55 24.21 -23.70
CA ASN A 74 -14.62 25.21 -23.71
C ASN A 74 -14.69 26.01 -25.01
N ILE A 75 -13.55 26.38 -25.61
CA ILE A 75 -13.50 27.10 -26.91
C ILE A 75 -13.93 26.20 -28.06
N ILE A 76 -13.46 24.95 -28.09
CA ILE A 76 -13.83 23.99 -29.15
C ILE A 76 -15.32 23.63 -29.05
N MET A 77 -15.82 23.38 -27.83
CA MET A 77 -17.22 23.02 -27.61
C MET A 77 -18.17 24.21 -27.79
N GLY A 78 -17.73 25.43 -27.49
CA GLY A 78 -18.47 26.67 -27.76
C GLY A 78 -18.48 27.10 -29.23
N GLY A 79 -17.53 26.62 -30.05
CA GLY A 79 -17.42 26.92 -31.49
C GLY A 79 -18.22 25.99 -32.41
N GLN A 80 -18.78 24.89 -31.91
CA GLN A 80 -19.54 23.89 -32.69
C GLN A 80 -21.07 24.10 -32.63
N GLY A 81 -21.53 25.25 -32.13
CA GLY A 81 -22.93 25.60 -31.91
C GLY A 81 -23.49 26.72 -32.80
N THR A 82 -22.87 26.98 -33.95
CA THR A 82 -23.47 27.78 -35.06
C THR A 82 -23.27 27.06 -36.37
#